data_AF-A0A6J4ZXP9-F1
#
_entry.id   AF-A0A6J4ZXP9-F1
#
_cell.length_a   1.000
_cell.length_b   1.000
_cell.length_c   1.000
_cell.angle_alpha   90.00
_cell.angle_beta   90.00
_cell.angle_gamma   90.00
#
_symmetry.space_group_name_H-M   'P 1'
#
loop_
_entity.id
_entity.type
_entity.pdbx_description
1 polymer ?
#
loop_
_entity_poly.entity_id
_entity_poly.type
_entity_poly.pdbx_seq_one_letter_code
_entity_poly.pdbx_strand_id
1 'polypeptide(L)'
;MPELDLPIALDYDGTLEARLFDDIRLTVAPNIPAARIEPPRDLAGAAERQAAGEYAIWNTVHDLFITQVAAHAIAGLFRDDTDFQFALARQLGDDAAHAEFSLARATLLLDRDARSEVEQGVRDAWDLVGGFALRNWQNFLAWQFHYEHYILARLFVNRRTARVLDFGHREFGENRILPDEEAHRIRITQWWLRKLAGASETERHEWTEGLIQADEDVQRLLGPYLRDSWQLNLRATGLDTRGHVALYDAWRRELLATLLRVAPDDLPALTSLAA
;
A
#
# COMPACT_ATOMS: atom_id res chain seq x y z
N MET A 1 13.29 26.56 21.21
CA MET A 1 12.99 25.56 20.18
C MET A 1 12.03 26.21 19.21
N PRO A 2 12.29 26.17 17.89
CA PRO A 2 11.29 26.68 16.95
C PRO A 2 10.08 25.74 17.02
N GLU A 3 8.90 26.31 17.29
CA GLU A 3 7.63 25.63 17.09
C GLU A 3 7.59 25.16 15.64
N LEU A 4 7.56 23.84 15.43
CA LEU A 4 7.11 23.28 14.18
C LEU A 4 5.63 23.65 14.06
N ASP A 5 5.37 24.78 13.43
CA ASP A 5 4.05 25.22 12.98
C ASP A 5 3.62 24.34 11.80
N LEU A 6 3.57 23.03 12.03
CA LEU A 6 2.86 22.10 11.17
C LEU A 6 1.38 22.34 11.48
N PRO A 7 0.59 22.91 10.55
CA PRO A 7 -0.79 23.23 10.84
C PRO A 7 -1.50 21.99 11.39
N ILE A 8 -2.20 22.19 12.52
CA ILE A 8 -3.02 21.20 13.24
C ILE A 8 -4.05 20.52 12.30
N ALA A 9 -4.32 21.10 11.12
CA ALA A 9 -5.05 20.49 10.02
C ALA A 9 -4.14 20.30 8.81
N LEU A 10 -3.44 19.15 8.73
CA LEU A 10 -3.12 18.59 7.41
C LEU A 10 -4.35 17.77 7.04
N ASP A 11 -5.12 18.27 6.09
CA ASP A 11 -6.12 17.47 5.42
C ASP A 11 -5.37 16.45 4.55
N TYR A 12 -5.17 15.25 5.10
CA TYR A 12 -4.53 14.17 4.37
C TYR A 12 -5.48 13.70 3.27
N ASP A 13 -5.07 13.86 2.02
CA ASP A 13 -5.85 13.52 0.82
C ASP A 13 -4.93 13.02 -0.33
N GLY A 14 -5.53 12.57 -1.42
CA GLY A 14 -4.78 12.15 -2.61
C GLY A 14 -3.96 13.28 -3.27
N THR A 15 -4.35 14.55 -3.06
CA THR A 15 -3.60 15.71 -3.57
C THR A 15 -2.25 15.83 -2.89
N LEU A 16 -2.22 15.69 -1.57
CA LEU A 16 -0.99 15.67 -0.78
C LEU A 16 -0.09 14.51 -1.21
N GLU A 17 -0.65 13.30 -1.33
CA GLU A 17 0.10 12.12 -1.76
C GLU A 17 0.77 12.35 -3.13
N ALA A 18 0.03 12.88 -4.09
CA ALA A 18 0.55 13.18 -5.43
C ALA A 18 1.66 14.24 -5.40
N ARG A 19 1.48 15.30 -4.59
CA ARG A 19 2.49 16.36 -4.43
C ARG A 19 3.78 15.80 -3.85
N LEU A 20 3.70 15.07 -2.73
CA LEU A 20 4.87 14.46 -2.08
C LEU A 20 5.60 13.53 -3.03
N PHE A 21 4.85 12.72 -3.81
CA PHE A 21 5.46 11.82 -4.79
C PHE A 21 6.19 12.60 -5.87
N ASP A 22 5.61 13.69 -6.38
CA ASP A 22 6.24 14.51 -7.42
C ASP A 22 7.50 15.21 -6.93
N ASP A 23 7.52 15.70 -5.69
CA ASP A 23 8.70 16.30 -5.08
C ASP A 23 9.84 15.27 -4.97
N ILE A 24 9.56 14.08 -4.44
CA ILE A 24 10.54 12.99 -4.34
C ILE A 24 11.04 12.55 -5.72
N ARG A 25 10.12 12.34 -6.66
CA ARG A 25 10.43 11.88 -8.03
C ARG A 25 11.48 12.74 -8.70
N LEU A 26 11.38 14.06 -8.58
CA LEU A 26 12.30 15.01 -9.21
C LEU A 26 13.75 14.81 -8.75
N THR A 27 13.95 14.38 -7.51
CA THR A 27 15.27 14.18 -6.93
C THR A 27 15.82 12.78 -7.17
N VAL A 28 15.01 11.73 -6.94
CA VAL A 28 15.51 10.35 -6.87
C VAL A 28 15.16 9.48 -8.08
N ALA A 29 14.17 9.87 -8.89
CA ALA A 29 13.72 9.11 -10.06
C ALA A 29 13.27 10.03 -11.21
N PRO A 30 14.15 10.94 -11.71
CA PRO A 30 13.78 11.94 -12.72
C PRO A 30 13.38 11.34 -14.08
N ASN A 31 13.65 10.05 -14.30
CA ASN A 31 13.19 9.29 -15.46
C ASN A 31 11.67 9.05 -15.49
N ILE A 32 11.01 9.06 -14.33
CA ILE A 32 9.56 8.93 -14.26
C ILE A 32 8.96 10.29 -14.65
N PRO A 33 8.02 10.37 -15.61
CA PRO A 33 7.46 11.65 -16.02
C PRO A 33 6.45 12.20 -15.01
N ALA A 34 6.15 13.50 -15.08
CA ALA A 34 5.11 14.13 -14.23
C ALA A 34 3.71 13.57 -14.53
N ALA A 35 3.45 13.27 -15.80
CA ALA A 35 2.22 12.64 -16.26
C ALA A 35 2.55 11.59 -17.32
N ARG A 36 1.60 10.68 -17.57
CA ARG A 36 1.71 9.67 -18.61
C ARG A 36 1.90 10.34 -19.98
N ILE A 37 2.93 9.94 -20.71
CA ILE A 37 3.25 10.48 -22.04
C ILE A 37 2.44 9.78 -23.13
N GLU A 38 2.36 8.45 -23.07
CA GLU A 38 1.63 7.63 -24.06
C GLU A 38 0.58 6.76 -23.37
N PRO A 39 -0.63 6.61 -23.96
CA PRO A 39 -1.62 5.69 -23.43
C PRO A 39 -1.09 4.24 -23.50
N PRO A 40 -1.36 3.42 -22.47
CA PRO A 40 -0.99 2.02 -22.53
C PRO A 40 -1.86 1.32 -23.57
N ARG A 41 -1.31 0.31 -24.23
CA ARG A 41 -2.11 -0.59 -25.08
C ARG A 41 -2.65 -1.76 -24.27
N ASP A 42 -3.61 -2.47 -24.86
CA ASP A 42 -4.12 -3.72 -24.30
C ASP A 42 -3.11 -4.88 -24.47
N LEU A 43 -3.40 -6.00 -23.81
CA LEU A 43 -2.68 -7.26 -23.87
C LEU A 43 -2.70 -7.81 -25.32
N ALA A 44 -1.53 -8.08 -25.89
CA ALA A 44 -1.40 -8.46 -27.31
C ALA A 44 -1.16 -9.96 -27.53
N GLY A 45 -0.73 -10.72 -26.52
CA GLY A 45 -0.35 -12.12 -26.72
C GLY A 45 -0.36 -12.97 -25.45
N ALA A 46 -0.08 -14.26 -25.62
CA ALA A 46 -0.15 -15.25 -24.55
C ALA A 46 0.78 -14.94 -23.36
N ALA A 47 2.00 -14.46 -23.63
CA ALA A 47 2.94 -14.11 -22.56
C ALA A 47 2.46 -12.93 -21.70
N GLU A 48 1.85 -11.90 -22.33
CA GLU A 48 1.30 -10.74 -21.61
C GLU A 48 0.04 -11.12 -20.84
N ARG A 49 -0.82 -11.97 -21.43
CA ARG A 49 -1.99 -12.54 -20.73
C ARG A 49 -1.57 -13.37 -19.52
N GLN A 50 -0.55 -14.21 -19.67
CA GLN A 50 0.02 -15.00 -18.57
C GLN A 50 0.52 -14.09 -17.45
N ALA A 51 1.35 -13.08 -17.78
CA ALA A 51 1.90 -12.16 -16.79
C ALA A 51 0.80 -11.32 -16.09
N ALA A 52 -0.21 -10.86 -16.85
CA ALA A 52 -1.36 -10.17 -16.29
C ALA A 52 -2.22 -11.08 -15.40
N GLY A 53 -2.37 -12.36 -15.76
CA GLY A 53 -3.07 -13.36 -14.96
C GLY A 53 -2.36 -13.67 -13.65
N GLU A 54 -1.03 -13.86 -13.68
CA GLU A 54 -0.21 -14.00 -12.47
C GLU A 54 -0.29 -12.76 -11.57
N TYR A 55 -0.30 -11.57 -12.18
CA TYR A 55 -0.50 -10.34 -11.43
C TYR A 55 -1.90 -10.23 -10.81
N ALA A 56 -2.93 -10.69 -11.52
CA ALA A 56 -4.29 -10.76 -10.98
C ALA A 56 -4.38 -11.75 -9.79
N ILE A 57 -3.68 -12.89 -9.83
CA ILE A 57 -3.56 -13.79 -8.66
C ILE A 57 -2.96 -13.05 -7.47
N TRP A 58 -1.87 -12.31 -7.69
CA TRP A 58 -1.21 -11.55 -6.63
C TRP A 58 -2.14 -10.49 -6.03
N ASN A 59 -2.90 -9.75 -6.84
CA ASN A 59 -3.90 -8.79 -6.35
C ASN A 59 -5.00 -9.50 -5.54
N THR A 60 -5.52 -10.64 -6.02
CA THR A 60 -6.49 -11.42 -5.24
C THR A 60 -5.95 -11.84 -3.88
N VAL A 61 -4.71 -12.32 -3.83
CA VAL A 61 -4.06 -12.72 -2.58
C VAL A 61 -3.89 -11.52 -1.65
N HIS A 62 -3.43 -10.39 -2.18
CA HIS A 62 -3.24 -9.15 -1.45
C HIS A 62 -4.54 -8.69 -0.77
N ASP A 63 -5.61 -8.53 -1.55
CA ASP A 63 -6.87 -7.95 -1.07
C ASP A 63 -7.65 -8.94 -0.18
N LEU A 64 -7.62 -10.24 -0.51
CA LEU A 64 -8.24 -11.28 0.31
C LEU A 64 -7.52 -11.43 1.65
N PHE A 65 -6.19 -11.26 1.68
CA PHE A 65 -5.44 -11.26 2.92
C PHE A 65 -5.78 -10.04 3.79
N ILE A 66 -5.83 -8.83 3.22
CA ILE A 66 -6.27 -7.63 3.95
C ILE A 66 -7.67 -7.84 4.53
N THR A 67 -8.61 -8.35 3.73
CA THR A 67 -9.99 -8.67 4.17
C THR A 67 -9.99 -9.52 5.44
N GLN A 68 -9.19 -10.59 5.47
CA GLN A 68 -9.12 -11.49 6.61
C GLN A 68 -8.49 -10.80 7.84
N VAL A 69 -7.37 -10.08 7.65
CA VAL A 69 -6.70 -9.35 8.74
C VAL A 69 -7.61 -8.26 9.32
N ALA A 70 -8.32 -7.51 8.48
CA ALA A 70 -9.30 -6.50 8.91
C ALA A 70 -10.43 -7.12 9.75
N ALA A 71 -10.98 -8.26 9.32
CA ALA A 71 -12.01 -8.98 10.08
C ALA A 71 -11.50 -9.40 11.48
N HIS A 72 -10.27 -9.95 11.54
CA HIS A 72 -9.65 -10.32 12.82
C HIS A 72 -9.35 -9.11 13.71
N ALA A 73 -8.92 -8.00 13.13
CA ALA A 73 -8.62 -6.78 13.87
C ALA A 73 -9.88 -6.13 14.47
N ILE A 74 -10.99 -6.10 13.71
CA ILE A 74 -12.31 -5.66 14.21
C ILE A 74 -12.75 -6.50 15.41
N ALA A 75 -12.66 -7.83 15.31
CA ALA A 75 -13.10 -8.73 16.38
C ALA A 75 -12.16 -8.76 17.60
N GLY A 76 -10.88 -8.42 17.40
CA GLY A 76 -9.83 -8.48 18.42
C GLY A 76 -9.37 -7.10 18.86
N LEU A 77 -8.36 -6.58 18.17
CA LEU A 77 -7.61 -5.37 18.55
C LEU A 77 -8.50 -4.14 18.74
N PHE A 78 -9.54 -4.00 17.93
CA PHE A 78 -10.37 -2.79 17.86
C PHE A 78 -11.83 -3.05 18.22
N ARG A 79 -12.10 -4.12 18.98
CA ARG A 79 -13.46 -4.51 19.39
C ARG A 79 -14.23 -3.43 20.15
N ASP A 80 -13.50 -2.53 20.83
CA ASP A 80 -14.03 -1.44 21.65
C ASP A 80 -13.76 -0.05 21.02
N ASP A 81 -13.28 0.00 19.77
CA ASP A 81 -13.00 1.24 19.02
C ASP A 81 -13.96 1.37 17.81
N THR A 82 -15.20 1.81 18.09
CA THR A 82 -16.27 1.94 17.09
C THR A 82 -15.88 2.81 15.89
N ASP A 83 -15.12 3.89 16.12
CA ASP A 83 -14.70 4.79 15.05
C ASP A 83 -13.79 4.06 14.06
N PHE A 84 -12.84 3.28 14.56
CA PHE A 84 -11.97 2.52 13.67
C PHE A 84 -12.66 1.31 13.05
N GLN A 85 -13.62 0.69 13.74
CA GLN A 85 -14.45 -0.36 13.15
C GLN A 85 -15.15 0.10 11.88
N PHE A 86 -15.63 1.35 11.79
CA PHE A 86 -16.22 1.88 10.56
C PHE A 86 -15.21 2.10 9.43
N ALA A 87 -13.95 2.41 9.75
CA ALA A 87 -12.89 2.48 8.76
C ALA A 87 -12.58 1.07 8.21
N LEU A 88 -12.37 0.11 9.10
CA LEU A 88 -12.03 -1.26 8.76
C LEU A 88 -13.19 -2.03 8.10
N ALA A 89 -14.43 -1.77 8.49
CA ALA A 89 -15.59 -2.41 7.87
C ALA A 89 -15.78 -1.97 6.41
N ARG A 90 -15.41 -0.72 6.09
CA ARG A 90 -15.38 -0.26 4.70
C ARG A 90 -14.30 -0.99 3.92
N GLN A 91 -13.05 -0.96 4.41
CA GLN A 91 -11.91 -1.64 3.79
C GLN A 91 -12.20 -3.13 3.56
N LEU A 92 -12.74 -3.82 4.57
CA LEU A 92 -13.14 -5.21 4.47
C LEU A 92 -14.12 -5.46 3.31
N GLY A 93 -15.13 -4.60 3.14
CA GLY A 93 -16.12 -4.76 2.07
C GLY A 93 -15.57 -4.46 0.68
N ASP A 94 -14.78 -3.39 0.58
CA ASP A 94 -14.20 -2.93 -0.68
C ASP A 94 -13.12 -3.92 -1.16
N ASP A 95 -12.18 -4.33 -0.31
CA ASP A 95 -11.11 -5.28 -0.65
C ASP A 95 -11.65 -6.69 -0.95
N ALA A 96 -12.72 -7.12 -0.26
CA ALA A 96 -13.37 -8.39 -0.59
C ALA A 96 -13.92 -8.38 -2.03
N ALA A 97 -14.50 -7.25 -2.46
CA ALA A 97 -15.00 -7.08 -3.82
C ALA A 97 -13.84 -7.00 -4.84
N HIS A 98 -12.73 -6.36 -4.48
CA HIS A 98 -11.53 -6.30 -5.33
C HIS A 98 -10.89 -7.68 -5.50
N ALA A 99 -10.81 -8.47 -4.42
CA ALA A 99 -10.31 -9.84 -4.44
C ALA A 99 -11.16 -10.74 -5.35
N GLU A 100 -12.49 -10.68 -5.22
CA GLU A 100 -13.43 -11.43 -6.05
C GLU A 100 -13.26 -11.08 -7.54
N PHE A 101 -13.20 -9.79 -7.87
CA PHE A 101 -13.00 -9.32 -9.23
C PHE A 101 -11.66 -9.80 -9.80
N SER A 102 -10.57 -9.65 -9.04
CA SER A 102 -9.24 -10.07 -9.45
C SER A 102 -9.14 -11.58 -9.67
N LEU A 103 -9.88 -12.39 -8.88
CA LEU A 103 -9.91 -13.85 -9.05
C LEU A 103 -10.59 -14.25 -10.35
N ALA A 104 -11.72 -13.61 -10.66
CA ALA A 104 -12.42 -13.81 -11.92
C ALA A 104 -11.52 -13.41 -13.10
N ARG A 105 -10.77 -12.31 -12.96
CA ARG A 105 -9.82 -11.86 -13.99
C ARG A 105 -8.66 -12.82 -14.18
N ALA A 106 -8.05 -13.31 -13.11
CA ALA A 106 -6.99 -14.31 -13.16
C ALA A 106 -7.46 -15.58 -13.89
N THR A 107 -8.65 -16.09 -13.52
CA THR A 107 -9.24 -17.29 -14.11
C THR A 107 -9.44 -17.13 -15.62
N LEU A 108 -9.94 -15.97 -16.05
CA LEU A 108 -10.17 -15.67 -17.47
C LEU A 108 -8.86 -15.51 -18.25
N LEU A 109 -7.85 -14.84 -17.69
CA LEU A 109 -6.59 -14.58 -18.37
C LEU A 109 -5.74 -15.84 -18.53
N LEU A 110 -5.80 -16.74 -17.54
CA LEU A 110 -5.03 -17.98 -17.49
C LEU A 110 -5.77 -19.19 -18.08
N ASP A 111 -7.06 -19.03 -18.40
CA ASP A 111 -7.94 -20.09 -18.93
C ASP A 111 -7.99 -21.34 -18.04
N ARG A 112 -8.02 -21.13 -16.71
CA ARG A 112 -8.07 -22.18 -15.68
C ARG A 112 -8.51 -21.60 -14.34
N ASP A 113 -9.02 -22.45 -13.45
CA ASP A 113 -9.26 -22.06 -12.06
C ASP A 113 -7.93 -21.69 -11.37
N ALA A 114 -7.88 -20.51 -10.74
CA ALA A 114 -6.73 -19.98 -10.03
C ALA A 114 -6.89 -20.04 -8.49
N ARG A 115 -8.00 -20.61 -7.99
CA ARG A 115 -8.33 -20.62 -6.57
C ARG A 115 -7.27 -21.32 -5.72
N SER A 116 -6.71 -22.43 -6.19
CA SER A 116 -5.69 -23.17 -5.42
C SER A 116 -4.43 -22.35 -5.21
N GLU A 117 -3.98 -21.56 -6.20
CA GLU A 117 -2.86 -20.63 -6.02
C GLU A 117 -3.20 -19.47 -5.09
N VAL A 118 -4.42 -18.96 -5.16
CA VAL A 118 -4.87 -17.91 -4.23
C VAL A 118 -4.91 -18.42 -2.80
N GLU A 119 -5.45 -19.62 -2.58
CA GLU A 119 -5.47 -20.26 -1.26
C GLU A 119 -4.07 -20.46 -0.70
N GLN A 120 -3.11 -20.87 -1.54
CA GLN A 120 -1.72 -21.00 -1.12
C GLN A 120 -1.10 -19.63 -0.83
N GLY A 121 -1.27 -18.64 -1.70
CA GLY A 121 -0.72 -17.31 -1.49
C GLY A 121 -1.27 -16.63 -0.24
N VAL A 122 -2.55 -16.83 0.09
CA VAL A 122 -3.13 -16.32 1.35
C VAL A 122 -2.52 -17.02 2.56
N ARG A 123 -2.29 -18.34 2.50
CA ARG A 123 -1.56 -19.05 3.58
C ARG A 123 -0.15 -18.49 3.75
N ASP A 124 0.57 -18.30 2.65
CA ASP A 124 1.92 -17.76 2.66
C ASP A 124 1.95 -16.33 3.25
N ALA A 125 0.95 -15.50 2.94
CA ALA A 125 0.81 -14.15 3.50
C ALA A 125 0.54 -14.19 5.02
N TRP A 126 -0.30 -15.12 5.49
CA TRP A 126 -0.53 -15.35 6.92
C TRP A 126 0.74 -15.78 7.65
N ASP A 127 1.48 -16.73 7.08
CA ASP A 127 2.74 -17.22 7.64
C ASP A 127 3.81 -16.13 7.66
N LEU A 128 3.83 -15.26 6.64
CA LEU A 128 4.80 -14.17 6.53
C LEU A 128 4.53 -13.03 7.52
N VAL A 129 3.30 -12.50 7.58
CA VAL A 129 3.03 -11.22 8.26
C VAL A 129 1.75 -11.20 9.09
N GLY A 130 0.88 -12.22 9.01
CA GLY A 130 -0.41 -12.20 9.72
C GLY A 130 -0.26 -12.14 11.24
N GLY A 131 0.65 -12.94 11.81
CA GLY A 131 0.96 -12.90 13.25
C GLY A 131 1.63 -11.60 13.70
N PHE A 132 2.34 -10.91 12.79
CA PHE A 132 2.87 -9.57 13.04
C PHE A 132 1.72 -8.55 13.09
N ALA A 133 0.89 -8.51 12.04
CA ALA A 133 -0.16 -7.51 11.87
C ALA A 133 -1.17 -7.49 13.04
N LEU A 134 -1.46 -8.65 13.64
CA LEU A 134 -2.43 -8.76 14.73
C LEU A 134 -1.83 -8.73 16.14
N ARG A 135 -0.52 -8.46 16.29
CA ARG A 135 0.16 -8.51 17.59
C ARG A 135 -0.34 -7.42 18.56
N ASN A 136 -0.46 -6.20 18.07
CA ASN A 136 -1.01 -5.04 18.78
C ASN A 136 -1.40 -3.96 17.76
N TRP A 137 -1.96 -2.84 18.23
CA TRP A 137 -2.43 -1.79 17.34
C TRP A 137 -1.30 -1.07 16.57
N GLN A 138 -0.10 -0.95 17.13
CA GLN A 138 1.05 -0.35 16.43
C GLN A 138 1.50 -1.24 15.27
N ASN A 139 1.61 -2.55 15.50
CA ASN A 139 1.95 -3.50 14.45
C ASN A 139 0.88 -3.53 13.35
N PHE A 140 -0.40 -3.46 13.72
CA PHE A 140 -1.49 -3.36 12.76
C PHE A 140 -1.39 -2.09 11.92
N LEU A 141 -1.14 -0.93 12.55
CA LEU A 141 -1.06 0.34 11.84
C LEU A 141 0.18 0.41 10.94
N ALA A 142 1.33 -0.10 11.39
CA ALA A 142 2.53 -0.22 10.55
C ALA A 142 2.29 -1.14 9.35
N TRP A 143 1.60 -2.27 9.55
CA TRP A 143 1.18 -3.15 8.46
C TRP A 143 0.25 -2.43 7.47
N GLN A 144 -0.73 -1.67 7.96
CA GLN A 144 -1.60 -0.84 7.11
C GLN A 144 -0.80 0.21 6.32
N PHE A 145 0.18 0.89 6.92
CA PHE A 145 1.04 1.83 6.18
C PHE A 145 1.77 1.16 5.01
N HIS A 146 2.22 -0.09 5.18
CA HIS A 146 2.87 -0.84 4.11
C HIS A 146 1.92 -1.24 2.98
N TYR A 147 0.74 -1.76 3.33
CA TYR A 147 -0.22 -2.29 2.36
C TYR A 147 -0.98 -1.17 1.65
N GLU A 148 -1.29 -0.08 2.35
CA GLU A 148 -2.11 1.01 1.84
C GLU A 148 -1.26 2.18 1.32
N HIS A 149 -0.32 2.68 2.12
CA HIS A 149 0.36 3.94 1.80
C HIS A 149 1.65 3.76 1.00
N TYR A 150 2.52 2.82 1.37
CA TYR A 150 3.82 2.68 0.73
C TYR A 150 3.74 2.03 -0.66
N ILE A 151 2.69 1.25 -0.93
CA ILE A 151 2.43 0.69 -2.26
C ILE A 151 2.19 1.78 -3.31
N LEU A 152 1.76 2.98 -2.90
CA LEU A 152 1.48 4.08 -3.82
C LEU A 152 2.67 4.48 -4.68
N ALA A 153 3.91 4.38 -4.18
CA ALA A 153 5.09 4.69 -4.99
C ALA A 153 5.09 3.87 -6.30
N ARG A 154 4.80 2.57 -6.19
CA ARG A 154 4.65 1.67 -7.33
C ARG A 154 3.46 2.04 -8.19
N LEU A 155 2.32 2.37 -7.59
CA LEU A 155 1.10 2.73 -8.33
C LEU A 155 1.26 4.02 -9.13
N PHE A 156 1.92 5.05 -8.58
CA PHE A 156 2.24 6.27 -9.33
C PHE A 156 3.17 5.99 -10.51
N VAL A 157 4.22 5.19 -10.31
CA VAL A 157 5.12 4.77 -11.39
C VAL A 157 4.34 4.01 -12.47
N ASN A 158 3.51 3.04 -12.08
CA ASN A 158 2.68 2.25 -12.99
C ASN A 158 1.74 3.15 -13.81
N ARG A 159 1.03 4.07 -13.14
CA ARG A 159 0.12 5.05 -13.78
C ARG A 159 0.83 5.94 -14.80
N ARG A 160 2.11 6.25 -14.60
CA ARG A 160 2.89 7.18 -15.43
C ARG A 160 3.72 6.49 -16.52
N THR A 161 4.08 5.22 -16.35
CA THR A 161 5.08 4.54 -17.20
C THR A 161 4.66 3.21 -17.79
N ALA A 162 3.56 2.60 -17.33
CA ALA A 162 3.13 1.32 -17.88
C ALA A 162 2.85 1.40 -19.38
N ARG A 163 3.33 0.40 -20.12
CA ARG A 163 3.18 0.29 -21.57
C ARG A 163 1.99 -0.58 -21.95
N VAL A 164 1.65 -1.52 -21.08
CA VAL A 164 0.57 -2.48 -21.25
C VAL A 164 -0.33 -2.43 -20.02
N LEU A 165 -1.64 -2.44 -20.23
CA LEU A 165 -2.62 -2.64 -19.17
C LEU A 165 -3.67 -3.64 -19.64
N ASP A 166 -4.23 -4.36 -18.69
CA ASP A 166 -5.39 -5.20 -18.92
C ASP A 166 -6.65 -4.34 -19.01
N PHE A 167 -7.19 -4.16 -20.21
CA PHE A 167 -8.36 -3.31 -20.41
C PHE A 167 -9.63 -3.87 -19.77
N GLY A 168 -9.71 -5.20 -19.58
CA GLY A 168 -10.83 -5.81 -18.86
C GLY A 168 -10.82 -5.53 -17.36
N HIS A 169 -9.68 -5.10 -16.81
CA HIS A 169 -9.55 -4.64 -15.43
C HIS A 169 -9.70 -3.11 -15.34
N ARG A 170 -9.27 -2.38 -16.37
CA ARG A 170 -9.14 -0.92 -16.34
C ARG A 170 -10.37 -0.17 -15.80
N GLU A 171 -11.58 -0.47 -16.29
CA GLU A 171 -12.79 0.23 -15.85
C GLU A 171 -13.06 0.03 -14.36
N PHE A 172 -12.93 -1.22 -13.88
CA PHE A 172 -13.08 -1.55 -12.46
C PHE A 172 -11.97 -0.89 -11.62
N GLY A 173 -10.73 -0.92 -12.11
CA GLY A 173 -9.60 -0.27 -11.46
C GLY A 173 -9.78 1.26 -11.31
N GLU A 174 -10.20 1.94 -12.39
CA GLU A 174 -10.35 3.40 -12.40
C GLU A 174 -11.58 3.88 -11.60
N ASN A 175 -12.69 3.15 -11.64
CA ASN A 175 -13.97 3.61 -11.08
C ASN A 175 -14.32 2.98 -9.71
N ARG A 176 -13.61 1.94 -9.29
CA ARG A 176 -13.85 1.24 -8.00
C ARG A 176 -12.59 1.20 -7.17
N ILE A 177 -11.55 0.50 -7.63
CA ILE A 177 -10.33 0.29 -6.82
C ILE A 177 -9.70 1.62 -6.41
N LEU A 178 -9.31 2.49 -7.36
CA LEU A 178 -8.64 3.75 -7.04
C LEU A 178 -9.38 4.63 -6.00
N PRO A 179 -10.68 4.94 -6.15
CA PRO A 179 -11.39 5.74 -5.15
C PRO A 179 -11.62 5.00 -3.83
N ASP A 180 -11.75 3.67 -3.84
CA ASP A 180 -11.90 2.87 -2.61
C ASP A 180 -10.59 2.89 -1.80
N GLU A 181 -9.44 2.62 -2.43
CA GLU A 181 -8.13 2.65 -1.76
C GLU A 181 -7.76 4.02 -1.22
N GLU A 182 -8.13 5.09 -1.93
CA GLU A 182 -7.97 6.45 -1.40
C GLU A 182 -8.81 6.65 -0.13
N ALA A 183 -10.05 6.16 -0.12
CA ALA A 183 -10.88 6.23 1.07
C ALA A 183 -10.32 5.41 2.24
N HIS A 184 -9.69 4.25 1.98
CA HIS A 184 -9.02 3.42 3.00
C HIS A 184 -7.90 4.21 3.67
N ARG A 185 -6.94 4.69 2.87
CA ARG A 185 -5.79 5.49 3.33
C ARG A 185 -6.23 6.71 4.13
N ILE A 186 -7.18 7.48 3.62
CA ILE A 186 -7.67 8.69 4.28
C ILE A 186 -8.29 8.34 5.64
N ARG A 187 -9.15 7.30 5.72
CA ARG A 187 -9.83 6.94 6.97
C ARG A 187 -8.86 6.40 8.03
N ILE A 188 -7.90 5.56 7.63
CA ILE A 188 -6.86 5.04 8.52
C ILE A 188 -6.00 6.19 9.06
N THR A 189 -5.53 7.08 8.17
CA THR A 189 -4.74 8.24 8.56
C THR A 189 -5.53 9.18 9.48
N GLN A 190 -6.80 9.45 9.17
CA GLN A 190 -7.64 10.32 10.01
C GLN A 190 -7.87 9.74 11.40
N TRP A 191 -8.12 8.43 11.52
CA TRP A 191 -8.21 7.77 12.84
C TRP A 191 -6.90 7.94 13.62
N TRP A 192 -5.76 7.65 12.98
CA TRP A 192 -4.45 7.78 13.60
C TRP A 192 -4.16 9.21 14.06
N LEU A 193 -4.41 10.20 13.20
CA LEU A 193 -4.17 11.61 13.52
C LEU A 193 -5.07 12.10 14.66
N ARG A 194 -6.33 11.66 14.73
CA ARG A 194 -7.21 11.95 15.87
C ARG A 194 -6.68 11.33 17.16
N LYS A 195 -6.23 10.08 17.09
CA LYS A 195 -5.60 9.38 18.22
C LYS A 195 -4.37 10.15 18.71
N LEU A 196 -3.48 10.57 17.81
CA LEU A 196 -2.26 11.33 18.13
C LEU A 196 -2.57 12.73 18.71
N ALA A 197 -3.59 13.41 18.18
CA ALA A 197 -4.00 14.74 18.67
C ALA A 197 -4.55 14.70 20.10
N GLY A 198 -5.23 13.61 20.48
CA GLY A 198 -5.78 13.42 21.82
C GLY A 198 -4.78 12.94 22.88
N ALA A 199 -3.57 12.56 22.47
CA ALA A 199 -2.55 12.00 23.34
C ALA A 199 -1.86 13.06 24.22
N SER A 200 -1.32 12.65 25.36
CA SER A 200 -0.32 13.42 26.10
C SER A 200 1.01 13.46 25.34
N GLU A 201 1.94 14.35 25.75
CA GLU A 201 3.28 14.42 25.15
C GLU A 201 4.05 13.11 25.31
N THR A 202 3.97 12.49 26.49
CA THR A 202 4.58 11.18 26.76
C THR A 202 4.01 10.09 25.86
N GLU A 203 2.68 10.00 25.74
CA GLU A 203 2.04 9.03 24.85
C GLU A 203 2.41 9.25 23.38
N ARG A 204 2.43 10.51 22.91
CA ARG A 204 2.86 10.82 21.54
C ARG A 204 4.27 10.31 21.28
N HIS A 205 5.19 10.56 22.19
CA HIS A 205 6.58 10.12 22.05
C HIS A 205 6.67 8.59 22.01
N GLU A 206 6.08 7.90 22.99
CA GLU A 206 6.09 6.43 23.05
C GLU A 206 5.43 5.78 21.83
N TRP A 207 4.31 6.33 21.35
CA TRP A 207 3.61 5.80 20.18
C TRP A 207 4.38 6.03 18.90
N THR A 208 5.03 7.18 18.76
CA THR A 208 5.89 7.51 17.62
C THR A 208 7.07 6.55 17.54
N GLU A 209 7.79 6.36 18.64
CA GLU A 209 8.91 5.43 18.70
C GLU A 209 8.47 3.98 18.42
N GLY A 210 7.35 3.55 19.03
CA GLY A 210 6.80 2.22 18.83
C GLY A 210 6.36 1.97 17.38
N LEU A 211 5.78 2.96 16.70
CA LEU A 211 5.40 2.85 15.30
C LEU A 211 6.61 2.83 14.37
N ILE A 212 7.65 3.62 14.63
CA ILE A 212 8.92 3.57 13.87
C ILE A 212 9.52 2.17 13.97
N GLN A 213 9.56 1.58 15.16
CA GLN A 213 10.08 0.23 15.35
C GLN A 213 9.21 -0.82 14.64
N ALA A 214 7.87 -0.71 14.74
CA ALA A 214 6.96 -1.64 14.06
C ALA A 214 7.09 -1.54 12.53
N ASP A 215 7.18 -0.32 11.99
CA ASP A 215 7.44 -0.04 10.57
C ASP A 215 8.77 -0.67 10.10
N GLU A 216 9.84 -0.50 10.87
CA GLU A 216 11.13 -1.14 10.59
C GLU A 216 11.08 -2.67 10.62
N ASP A 217 10.37 -3.25 11.58
CA ASP A 217 10.23 -4.70 11.69
C ASP A 217 9.44 -5.28 10.51
N VAL A 218 8.34 -4.63 10.11
CA VAL A 218 7.54 -5.10 8.97
C VAL A 218 8.25 -4.87 7.64
N GLN A 219 9.04 -3.80 7.48
CA GLN A 219 9.88 -3.61 6.31
C GLN A 219 10.86 -4.77 6.12
N ARG A 220 11.49 -5.25 7.20
CA ARG A 220 12.41 -6.40 7.12
C ARG A 220 11.70 -7.69 6.74
N LEU A 221 10.48 -7.89 7.23
CA LEU A 221 9.65 -9.04 6.87
C LEU A 221 9.19 -8.98 5.41
N LEU A 222 8.71 -7.82 4.96
CA LEU A 222 8.10 -7.65 3.64
C LEU A 222 9.11 -7.35 2.53
N GLY A 223 10.38 -7.06 2.84
CA GLY A 223 11.40 -6.70 1.86
C GLY A 223 11.44 -7.59 0.61
N PRO A 224 11.57 -8.94 0.75
CA PRO A 224 11.51 -9.86 -0.38
C PRO A 224 10.19 -9.78 -1.16
N TYR A 225 9.06 -9.79 -0.45
CA TYR A 225 7.72 -9.72 -1.04
C TYR A 225 7.52 -8.44 -1.86
N LEU A 226 7.99 -7.30 -1.35
CA LEU A 226 7.92 -6.01 -2.03
C LEU A 226 8.77 -6.00 -3.31
N ARG A 227 9.99 -6.54 -3.26
CA ARG A 227 10.84 -6.67 -4.46
C ARG A 227 10.20 -7.55 -5.53
N ASP A 228 9.63 -8.69 -5.14
CA ASP A 228 8.95 -9.59 -6.06
C ASP A 228 7.72 -8.93 -6.69
N SER A 229 6.99 -8.14 -5.90
CA SER A 229 5.84 -7.36 -6.35
C SER A 229 6.21 -6.32 -7.43
N TRP A 230 7.36 -5.63 -7.30
CA TRP A 230 7.89 -4.76 -8.37
C TRP A 230 8.23 -5.53 -9.64
N GLN A 231 8.87 -6.70 -9.51
CA GLN A 231 9.21 -7.54 -10.66
C GLN A 231 7.97 -8.11 -11.37
N LEU A 232 6.95 -8.51 -10.59
CA LEU A 232 5.69 -9.00 -11.13
C LEU A 232 4.98 -7.90 -11.94
N ASN A 233 4.92 -6.67 -11.39
CA ASN A 233 4.37 -5.53 -12.12
C ASN A 233 5.16 -5.24 -13.39
N LEU A 234 6.51 -5.30 -13.35
CA LEU A 234 7.34 -5.09 -14.53
C LEU A 234 6.97 -6.08 -15.64
N ARG A 235 6.79 -7.37 -15.30
CA ARG A 235 6.37 -8.38 -16.26
C ARG A 235 4.96 -8.13 -16.79
N ALA A 236 4.03 -7.71 -15.93
CA ALA A 236 2.63 -7.53 -16.29
C ALA A 236 2.36 -6.26 -17.12
N THR A 237 3.03 -5.14 -16.81
CA THR A 237 2.70 -3.82 -17.38
C THR A 237 3.85 -3.15 -18.14
N GLY A 238 5.07 -3.64 -17.96
CA GLY A 238 6.26 -3.03 -18.54
C GLY A 238 6.59 -1.65 -17.95
N LEU A 239 6.19 -1.36 -16.70
CA LEU A 239 6.54 -0.11 -16.02
C LEU A 239 8.05 0.10 -15.95
N ASP A 240 8.47 1.35 -15.75
CA ASP A 240 9.86 1.70 -15.54
C ASP A 240 10.27 1.46 -14.08
N THR A 241 11.16 0.50 -13.85
CA THR A 241 11.68 0.17 -12.51
C THR A 241 13.06 0.75 -12.22
N ARG A 242 13.60 1.60 -13.11
CA ARG A 242 14.89 2.28 -12.85
C ARG A 242 14.73 3.22 -11.65
N GLY A 243 15.61 3.05 -10.65
CA GLY A 243 15.59 3.85 -9.43
C GLY A 243 14.50 3.48 -8.42
N HIS A 244 13.73 2.40 -8.62
CA HIS A 244 12.56 2.09 -7.77
C HIS A 244 12.91 1.90 -6.28
N VAL A 245 14.09 1.38 -5.95
CA VAL A 245 14.54 1.22 -4.55
C VAL A 245 14.70 2.59 -3.88
N ALA A 246 15.46 3.50 -4.49
CA ALA A 246 15.67 4.84 -3.95
C ALA A 246 14.35 5.63 -3.86
N LEU A 247 13.47 5.46 -4.86
CA LEU A 247 12.14 6.05 -4.85
C LEU A 247 11.27 5.51 -3.72
N TYR A 248 11.22 4.20 -3.52
CA TYR A 248 10.46 3.57 -2.44
C TYR A 248 10.98 4.00 -1.06
N ASP A 249 12.30 3.98 -0.86
CA ASP A 249 12.91 4.34 0.42
C ASP A 249 12.65 5.81 0.77
N ALA A 250 12.77 6.71 -0.20
CA ALA A 250 12.45 8.13 -0.02
C ALA A 250 10.95 8.35 0.25
N TRP A 251 10.07 7.65 -0.48
CA TRP A 251 8.62 7.68 -0.27
C TRP A 251 8.21 7.20 1.12
N ARG A 252 8.74 6.05 1.55
CA ARG A 252 8.48 5.50 2.89
C ARG A 252 8.92 6.46 3.98
N ARG A 253 10.13 7.03 3.89
CA ARG A 253 10.63 8.03 4.87
C ARG A 253 9.70 9.24 4.94
N GLU A 254 9.38 9.84 3.79
CA GLU A 254 8.57 11.06 3.73
C GLU A 254 7.15 10.84 4.27
N LEU A 255 6.52 9.73 3.88
CA LEU A 255 5.21 9.39 4.38
C LEU A 255 5.22 9.03 5.87
N LEU A 256 6.19 8.25 6.34
CA LEU A 256 6.30 7.93 7.76
C LEU A 256 6.42 9.21 8.59
N ALA A 257 7.28 10.14 8.18
CA ALA A 257 7.44 11.42 8.84
C ALA A 257 6.14 12.24 8.85
N THR A 258 5.46 12.29 7.70
CA THR A 258 4.16 12.96 7.54
C THR A 258 3.09 12.37 8.47
N LEU A 259 2.99 11.04 8.51
CA LEU A 259 2.01 10.32 9.31
C LEU A 259 2.30 10.46 10.81
N LEU A 260 3.57 10.50 11.20
CA LEU A 260 4.00 10.65 12.60
C LEU A 260 4.11 12.11 13.08
N ARG A 261 3.95 13.09 12.17
CA ARG A 261 4.08 14.53 12.47
C ARG A 261 5.46 14.92 13.00
N VAL A 262 6.49 14.34 12.42
CA VAL A 262 7.91 14.64 12.70
C VAL A 262 8.60 15.13 11.43
N ALA A 263 9.77 15.76 11.56
CA ALA A 263 10.56 16.07 10.37
C ALA A 263 11.16 14.78 9.78
N PRO A 264 11.27 14.65 8.44
CA PRO A 264 11.95 13.50 7.82
C PRO A 264 13.39 13.27 8.30
N ASP A 265 14.08 14.34 8.69
CA ASP A 265 15.44 14.30 9.23
C ASP A 265 15.51 13.83 10.69
N ASP A 266 14.38 13.87 11.42
CA ASP A 266 14.29 13.37 12.80
C ASP A 266 14.06 11.85 12.86
N LEU A 267 13.70 11.22 11.73
CA LEU A 267 13.57 9.76 11.65
C LEU A 267 14.95 9.08 11.65
N PRO A 268 15.09 7.92 12.34
CA PRO A 268 16.32 7.14 12.30
C PRO A 268 16.64 6.67 10.88
N ALA A 269 17.84 6.10 10.70
CA ALA A 269 18.14 5.37 9.48
C ALA A 269 17.17 4.18 9.34
N LEU A 270 16.37 4.20 8.28
CA LEU A 270 15.38 3.16 7.99
C LEU A 270 16.00 2.06 7.13
N THR A 271 15.55 0.83 7.32
CA THR A 271 15.95 -0.33 6.50
C THR A 271 15.51 -0.09 5.05
N SER A 272 16.47 -0.16 4.12
CA SER A 272 16.21 0.00 2.68
C SER A 272 15.48 -1.21 2.10
N LEU A 273 14.70 -0.99 1.03
CA LEU A 273 14.17 -2.06 0.19
C LEU A 273 15.27 -2.91 -0.45
N ALA A 274 16.51 -2.43 -0.53
CA ALA A 274 17.65 -3.20 -1.04
C ALA A 274 18.25 -4.21 -0.03
N ALA A 275 17.86 -4.14 1.24
CA ALA A 275 18.43 -4.97 2.31
C ALA A 275 18.05 -6.46 2.21
#